data_AF-W2LP46-F1
#
_entry.id   AF-W2LP46-F1
#
_cell.length_a   1.000
_cell.length_b   1.000
_cell.length_c   1.000
_cell.angle_alpha   90.00
_cell.angle_beta   90.00
_cell.angle_gamma   90.00
#
_symmetry.space_group_name_H-M   'P 1'
#
loop_
_entity.id
_entity.type
_entity.pdbx_description
1 polymer ?
#
loop_
_entity_poly.entity_id
_entity_poly.type
_entity_poly.pdbx_seq_one_letter_code
_entity_poly.pdbx_strand_id
1 'polypeptide(L)'
;TMTYDFANMIPHTCRNPGGVSATAVAADDSVCLNLVDEMKEFVDKMVEETDNGATQIWDEVYKKFYLESNRVVRGLSKRQVVSRVGNIKAAQNGKDIYSMLESPKLSKVKNDVVSFFQFNYTWHNDAKAMKGKPSFERLLGWAHPELRNLLRYDSVHLFVDGTFRSASTGFYQFTTLMMYDPLTKLFVPLFFY
;
A
#
# COMPACT_ATOMS: atom_id res chain seq x y z
N THR A 1 44.09 45.08 25.08
CA THR A 1 42.99 45.11 24.09
C THR A 1 43.61 44.85 22.73
N MET A 2 43.39 43.67 22.14
CA MET A 2 44.02 43.30 20.86
C MET A 2 43.23 43.93 19.71
N THR A 3 43.82 44.87 18.98
CA THR A 3 43.29 45.45 17.76
C THR A 3 43.68 44.57 16.57
N TYR A 4 42.69 43.97 15.91
CA TYR A 4 42.91 43.18 14.71
C TYR A 4 43.03 44.11 13.49
N ASP A 5 44.06 43.88 12.68
CA ASP A 5 44.31 44.61 11.43
C ASP A 5 43.59 43.92 10.27
N PHE A 6 42.58 44.59 9.72
CA PHE A 6 41.74 44.10 8.64
C PHE A 6 42.24 44.52 7.25
N ALA A 7 43.39 45.21 7.14
CA ALA A 7 43.88 45.75 5.88
C ALA A 7 44.26 44.67 4.84
N ASN A 8 44.45 43.41 5.26
CA ASN A 8 44.87 42.30 4.40
C ASN A 8 43.85 41.16 4.27
N MET A 9 42.57 41.38 4.60
CA MET A 9 41.55 40.35 4.35
C MET A 9 41.21 40.26 2.85
N ILE A 10 41.63 39.16 2.21
CA ILE A 10 41.25 38.83 0.84
C ILE A 10 39.78 38.36 0.85
N PRO A 11 38.88 38.98 0.06
CA PRO A 11 37.50 38.54 -0.03
C PRO A 11 37.41 37.11 -0.57
N HIS A 12 36.78 36.22 0.17
CA HIS A 12 36.40 34.89 -0.32
C HIS A 12 35.45 35.02 -1.52
N THR A 13 35.50 34.06 -2.45
CA THR A 13 34.73 34.03 -3.71
C THR A 13 33.22 33.83 -3.55
N CYS A 14 32.69 33.94 -2.33
CA CYS A 14 31.25 34.04 -2.12
C CYS A 14 30.80 35.44 -2.52
N ARG A 15 30.36 35.53 -3.77
CA ARG A 15 29.61 36.61 -4.41
C ARG A 15 28.80 37.44 -3.40
N ASN A 16 29.32 38.61 -3.02
CA ASN A 16 28.55 39.63 -2.31
C ASN A 16 27.48 40.17 -3.28
N PRO A 17 26.17 40.10 -2.98
CA PRO A 17 25.16 40.81 -3.74
C PRO A 17 25.19 42.27 -3.31
N GLY A 18 26.18 43.02 -3.81
CA GLY A 18 26.21 44.47 -3.67
C GLY A 18 25.20 45.10 -4.63
N GLY A 19 24.14 45.70 -4.08
CA GLY A 19 23.44 46.81 -4.72
C GLY A 19 22.47 46.48 -5.86
N VAL A 20 21.68 45.40 -5.75
CA VAL A 20 20.49 45.24 -6.60
C VAL A 20 19.27 45.25 -5.70
N SER A 21 18.39 46.21 -5.93
CA SER A 21 17.08 46.34 -5.29
C SER A 21 16.40 44.97 -5.16
N ALA A 22 15.80 44.70 -3.99
CA ALA A 22 15.07 43.48 -3.66
C ALA A 22 13.74 43.33 -4.45
N THR A 23 13.78 43.60 -5.75
CA THR A 23 12.66 43.54 -6.69
C THR A 23 13.04 42.91 -8.03
N ALA A 24 14.25 42.35 -8.17
CA ALA A 24 14.51 41.37 -9.21
C ALA A 24 14.01 40.00 -8.71
N VAL A 25 12.69 39.83 -8.74
CA VAL A 25 12.09 38.51 -8.84
C VAL A 25 12.73 37.90 -10.08
N ALA A 26 13.66 36.97 -9.90
CA ALA A 26 14.09 36.07 -10.95
C ALA A 26 12.91 35.13 -11.25
N ALA A 27 11.85 35.69 -11.83
CA ALA A 27 10.87 34.95 -12.59
C ALA A 27 11.51 34.64 -13.95
N ASP A 28 12.56 33.84 -13.92
CA ASP A 28 12.94 33.06 -15.10
C ASP A 28 12.31 31.67 -14.93
N ASP A 29 10.97 31.66 -14.91
CA ASP A 29 10.16 30.43 -14.95
C ASP A 29 10.36 29.67 -16.29
N SER A 30 11.21 30.18 -17.19
CA SER A 30 11.53 29.59 -18.49
C SER A 30 12.44 28.35 -18.40
N VAL A 31 13.21 28.16 -17.33
CA VAL A 31 14.24 27.09 -17.27
C VAL A 31 13.77 25.86 -16.48
N CYS A 32 12.83 26.03 -15.55
CA CYS A 32 12.38 24.97 -14.65
C CYS A 32 10.91 24.59 -14.91
N LEU A 33 10.68 23.42 -15.50
CA LEU A 33 9.32 22.91 -15.70
C LEU A 33 8.75 22.41 -14.37
N ASN A 34 7.73 23.08 -13.86
CA ASN A 34 7.01 22.66 -12.67
C ASN A 34 5.90 21.66 -13.05
N LEU A 35 6.16 20.37 -12.85
CA LEU A 35 5.27 19.27 -13.22
C LEU A 35 4.60 18.62 -12.00
N VAL A 36 4.64 19.28 -10.84
CA VAL A 36 4.17 18.70 -9.58
C VAL A 36 2.72 18.22 -9.66
N ASP A 37 1.82 19.03 -10.23
CA ASP A 37 0.39 18.67 -10.28
C ASP A 37 0.10 17.63 -11.35
N GLU A 38 0.74 17.71 -12.52
CA GLU A 38 0.63 16.68 -13.56
C GLU A 38 1.15 15.31 -13.06
N MET A 39 2.25 15.30 -12.31
CA MET A 39 2.77 14.08 -11.69
C MET A 39 1.83 13.53 -10.62
N LYS A 40 1.13 14.38 -9.85
CA LYS A 40 0.12 13.91 -8.89
C LYS A 40 -1.04 13.25 -9.62
N GLU A 41 -1.58 13.89 -10.65
CA GLU A 41 -2.71 13.37 -11.43
C GLU A 41 -2.35 12.05 -12.11
N PHE A 42 -1.14 11.95 -12.68
CA PHE A 42 -0.64 10.71 -13.27
C PHE A 42 -0.49 9.58 -12.24
N VAL A 43 0.01 9.88 -11.03
CA VAL A 43 0.11 8.90 -9.95
C VAL A 43 -1.28 8.44 -9.51
N ASP A 44 -2.23 9.36 -9.33
CA ASP A 44 -3.60 9.06 -8.90
C ASP A 44 -4.28 8.12 -9.90
N LYS A 45 -4.19 8.46 -11.19
CA LYS A 45 -4.71 7.65 -12.29
C LYS A 45 -4.12 6.25 -12.29
N MET A 46 -2.81 6.10 -12.13
CA MET A 46 -2.19 4.76 -12.09
C MET A 46 -2.60 3.94 -10.87
N VAL A 47 -2.84 4.56 -9.71
CA VAL A 47 -3.35 3.84 -8.53
C VAL A 47 -4.79 3.37 -8.75
N GLU A 48 -5.58 4.10 -9.53
CA GLU A 48 -6.96 3.71 -9.86
C GLU A 48 -7.02 2.61 -10.93
N GLU A 49 -6.19 2.71 -11.97
CA GLU A 49 -6.22 1.83 -13.13
C GLU A 49 -5.37 0.56 -12.97
N THR A 50 -4.40 0.54 -12.05
CA THR A 50 -3.46 -0.58 -11.89
C THR A 50 -3.26 -1.00 -10.44
N ASP A 51 -3.06 -2.29 -10.21
CA ASP A 51 -2.72 -2.86 -8.89
C ASP A 51 -1.21 -2.76 -8.55
N ASN A 52 -0.47 -1.93 -9.28
CA ASN A 52 0.99 -1.86 -9.17
C ASN A 52 1.46 -1.42 -7.78
N GLY A 53 2.62 -1.93 -7.37
CA GLY A 53 3.29 -1.53 -6.14
C GLY A 53 3.81 -0.10 -6.22
N ALA A 54 3.97 0.58 -5.08
CA ALA A 54 4.41 1.98 -5.03
C ALA A 54 5.78 2.21 -5.71
N THR A 55 6.67 1.23 -5.65
CA THR A 55 7.97 1.28 -6.34
C THR A 55 7.82 1.18 -7.86
N GLN A 56 6.93 0.31 -8.36
CA GLN A 56 6.66 0.19 -9.80
C GLN A 56 6.01 1.46 -10.34
N ILE A 57 5.06 2.03 -9.59
CA ILE A 57 4.45 3.32 -9.92
C ILE A 57 5.51 4.42 -10.01
N TRP A 58 6.47 4.44 -9.08
CA TRP A 58 7.60 5.36 -9.15
C TRP A 58 8.44 5.16 -10.41
N ASP A 59 8.74 3.92 -10.80
CA ASP A 59 9.57 3.66 -11.97
C ASP A 59 8.89 4.18 -13.26
N GLU A 60 7.58 4.04 -13.38
CA GLU A 60 6.80 4.59 -14.50
C GLU A 60 6.73 6.13 -14.47
N VAL A 61 6.55 6.73 -13.29
CA VAL A 61 6.65 8.20 -13.12
C VAL A 61 8.04 8.70 -13.51
N TYR A 62 9.09 7.97 -13.11
CA TYR A 62 10.47 8.34 -13.39
C TYR A 62 10.77 8.28 -14.88
N LYS A 63 10.36 7.20 -15.55
CA LYS A 63 10.49 7.06 -17.01
C LYS A 63 9.81 8.21 -17.74
N LYS A 64 8.54 8.48 -17.41
CA LYS A 64 7.73 9.49 -18.11
C LYS A 64 8.23 10.93 -17.89
N PHE A 65 8.58 11.30 -16.66
CA PHE A 65 8.81 12.70 -16.31
C PHE A 65 10.29 13.10 -16.14
N TYR A 66 11.18 12.14 -15.86
CA TYR A 66 12.58 12.45 -15.59
C TYR A 66 13.55 11.81 -16.60
N LEU A 67 13.32 10.57 -17.02
CA LEU A 67 14.24 9.86 -17.92
C LEU A 67 14.27 10.49 -19.32
N GLU A 68 13.11 10.91 -19.82
CA GLU A 68 12.95 11.50 -21.15
C GLU A 68 13.06 13.04 -21.16
N SER A 69 13.28 13.66 -19.99
CA SER A 69 13.32 15.12 -19.88
C SER A 69 14.69 15.69 -20.20
N ASN A 70 14.73 16.65 -21.13
CA ASN A 70 15.92 17.43 -21.47
C ASN A 70 16.04 18.75 -20.67
N ARG A 71 15.14 18.98 -19.70
CA ARG A 71 15.07 20.21 -18.90
C ARG A 71 15.11 19.91 -17.41
N VAL A 72 15.44 20.92 -16.61
CA VAL A 72 15.33 20.82 -15.16
C VAL A 72 13.85 20.74 -14.78
N VAL A 73 13.46 19.62 -14.18
CA VAL A 73 12.08 19.36 -13.75
C VAL A 73 11.98 19.57 -12.25
N ARG A 74 11.04 20.42 -11.84
CA ARG A 74 10.56 20.48 -10.46
C ARG A 74 9.33 19.59 -10.36
N GLY A 75 9.53 18.40 -9.78
CA GLY A 75 8.51 17.38 -9.68
C GLY A 75 8.46 16.70 -8.31
N LEU A 76 7.75 15.58 -8.23
CA LEU A 76 7.68 14.74 -7.03
C LEU A 76 8.93 13.88 -6.86
N SER A 77 9.42 13.78 -5.63
CA SER A 77 10.44 12.79 -5.24
C SER A 77 9.85 11.39 -5.08
N LYS A 78 10.70 10.35 -5.15
CA LYS A 78 10.31 8.95 -4.88
C LYS A 78 9.55 8.80 -3.58
N ARG A 79 10.02 9.44 -2.51
CA ARG A 79 9.37 9.40 -1.18
C ARG A 79 7.97 10.01 -1.23
N GLN A 80 7.78 11.13 -1.93
CA GLN A 80 6.47 11.77 -2.06
C GLN A 80 5.51 10.90 -2.87
N VAL A 81 5.98 10.28 -3.95
CA VAL A 81 5.17 9.35 -4.75
C VAL A 81 4.78 8.13 -3.92
N VAL A 82 5.72 7.47 -3.25
CA VAL A 82 5.44 6.30 -2.41
C VAL A 82 4.46 6.63 -1.28
N SER A 83 4.66 7.77 -0.61
CA SER A 83 3.74 8.23 0.44
C SER A 83 2.35 8.52 -0.11
N ARG A 84 2.25 9.15 -1.30
CA ARG A 84 0.99 9.46 -1.96
C ARG A 84 0.24 8.18 -2.33
N VAL A 85 0.91 7.20 -2.95
CA VAL A 85 0.34 5.89 -3.26
C VAL A 85 -0.18 5.20 -2.01
N GLY A 86 0.61 5.20 -0.93
CA GLY A 86 0.19 4.63 0.36
C GLY A 86 -1.08 5.29 0.90
N ASN A 87 -1.15 6.62 0.88
CA ASN A 87 -2.31 7.38 1.36
C ASN A 87 -3.57 7.13 0.52
N ILE A 88 -3.44 7.08 -0.82
CA ILE A 88 -4.58 6.80 -1.72
C ILE A 88 -5.09 5.38 -1.50
N LYS A 89 -4.18 4.39 -1.42
CA LYS A 89 -4.56 3.00 -1.14
C LYS A 89 -5.21 2.84 0.24
N ALA A 90 -4.70 3.52 1.26
CA ALA A 90 -5.32 3.52 2.58
C ALA A 90 -6.70 4.21 2.59
N ALA A 91 -6.89 5.26 1.79
CA ALA A 91 -8.19 5.91 1.64
C ALA A 91 -9.19 5.02 0.89
N GLN A 92 -8.76 4.33 -0.18
CA GLN A 92 -9.60 3.43 -0.97
C GLN A 92 -9.97 2.14 -0.22
N ASN A 93 -9.03 1.59 0.55
CA ASN A 93 -9.18 0.29 1.18
C ASN A 93 -9.58 0.39 2.66
N GLY A 94 -9.70 1.59 3.22
CA GLY A 94 -10.03 1.77 4.63
C GLY A 94 -8.83 1.74 5.57
N LYS A 95 -9.06 2.24 6.79
CA LYS A 95 -8.00 2.56 7.76
C LYS A 95 -7.37 1.34 8.44
N ASP A 96 -8.07 0.21 8.47
CA ASP A 96 -7.60 -1.02 9.10
C ASP A 96 -7.57 -2.19 8.11
N ILE A 97 -6.81 -3.23 8.49
CA ILE A 97 -6.61 -4.43 7.67
C ILE A 97 -7.92 -5.16 7.35
N TYR A 98 -8.91 -5.09 8.22
CA TYR A 98 -10.19 -5.77 8.04
C TYR A 98 -11.08 -5.01 7.06
N SER A 99 -11.16 -3.69 7.18
CA SER A 99 -11.82 -2.83 6.21
C SER A 99 -11.20 -3.00 4.81
N MET A 100 -9.88 -3.22 4.76
CA MET A 100 -9.17 -3.53 3.53
C MET A 100 -9.58 -4.87 2.94
N LEU A 101 -9.70 -5.91 3.77
CA LEU A 101 -10.14 -7.24 3.34
C LEU A 101 -11.61 -7.27 2.89
N GLU A 102 -12.46 -6.42 3.46
CA GLU A 102 -13.86 -6.27 3.06
C GLU A 102 -14.02 -5.45 1.77
N SER A 103 -12.99 -4.75 1.32
CA SER A 103 -13.08 -3.90 0.13
C SER A 103 -13.39 -4.74 -1.12
N PRO A 104 -14.31 -4.32 -2.01
CA PRO A 104 -14.64 -5.07 -3.22
C PRO A 104 -13.47 -5.35 -4.15
N LYS A 105 -12.45 -4.48 -4.16
CA LYS A 105 -11.24 -4.67 -4.97
C LYS A 105 -10.39 -5.84 -4.48
N LEU A 106 -10.34 -6.06 -3.16
CA LEU A 106 -9.46 -7.06 -2.54
C LEU A 106 -10.18 -8.32 -2.09
N SER A 107 -11.52 -8.36 -2.17
CA SER A 107 -12.32 -9.53 -1.80
C SER A 107 -12.70 -10.41 -3.00
N LYS A 108 -12.47 -9.93 -4.23
CA LYS A 108 -12.87 -10.60 -5.48
C LYS A 108 -11.73 -11.30 -6.20
N VAL A 109 -12.08 -12.37 -6.92
CA VAL A 109 -11.14 -13.02 -7.85
C VAL A 109 -10.82 -12.02 -8.97
N LYS A 110 -9.56 -12.00 -9.42
CA LYS A 110 -9.10 -11.07 -10.45
C LYS A 110 -9.96 -11.22 -11.71
N ASN A 111 -10.52 -10.11 -12.18
CA ASN A 111 -11.40 -10.04 -13.35
C ASN A 111 -12.73 -10.81 -13.21
N ASP A 112 -13.15 -11.15 -11.99
CA ASP A 112 -14.42 -11.84 -11.75
C ASP A 112 -15.32 -11.02 -10.79
N VAL A 113 -16.62 -11.26 -10.88
CA VAL A 113 -17.62 -10.75 -9.92
C VAL A 113 -17.65 -11.57 -8.64
N VAL A 114 -17.11 -12.79 -8.65
CA VAL A 114 -17.19 -13.71 -7.52
C VAL A 114 -16.17 -13.35 -6.43
N SER A 115 -16.66 -13.21 -5.21
CA SER A 115 -15.86 -12.97 -4.01
C SER A 115 -15.20 -14.27 -3.53
N PHE A 116 -13.90 -14.23 -3.27
CA PHE A 116 -13.22 -15.29 -2.53
C PHE A 116 -13.38 -15.10 -1.01
N PHE A 117 -13.68 -13.87 -0.56
CA PHE A 117 -14.07 -13.60 0.82
C PHE A 117 -15.51 -14.08 1.07
N GLN A 118 -15.70 -15.02 2.00
CA GLN A 118 -16.98 -15.70 2.22
C GLN A 118 -17.74 -15.18 3.44
N PHE A 119 -17.05 -14.95 4.57
CA PHE A 119 -17.70 -14.47 5.77
C PHE A 119 -16.74 -13.69 6.67
N ASN A 120 -17.32 -12.74 7.41
CA ASN A 120 -16.72 -12.05 8.53
C ASN A 120 -17.65 -12.23 9.73
N TYR A 121 -17.21 -12.99 10.72
CA TYR A 121 -17.95 -13.17 11.96
C TYR A 121 -17.21 -12.50 13.10
N THR A 122 -17.88 -11.56 13.78
CA THR A 122 -17.34 -10.87 14.97
C THR A 122 -18.21 -11.21 16.17
N TRP A 123 -17.60 -11.56 17.29
CA TRP A 123 -18.30 -11.82 18.55
C TRP A 123 -17.61 -11.13 19.72
N HIS A 124 -18.36 -10.92 20.80
CA HIS A 124 -17.85 -10.38 22.04
C HIS A 124 -17.48 -11.52 23.00
N ASN A 125 -16.30 -11.43 23.58
CA ASN A 125 -15.75 -12.38 24.53
C ASN A 125 -15.74 -11.72 25.92
N ASP A 126 -16.78 -12.02 26.70
CA ASP A 126 -16.99 -11.46 28.05
C ASP A 126 -15.83 -11.81 28.99
N ALA A 127 -15.27 -13.01 28.87
CA ALA A 127 -14.15 -13.45 29.70
C ALA A 127 -12.87 -12.65 29.43
N LYS A 128 -12.66 -12.17 28.19
CA LYS A 128 -11.57 -11.22 27.87
C LYS A 128 -11.91 -9.81 28.32
N ALA A 129 -13.17 -9.38 28.18
CA ALA A 129 -13.64 -8.07 28.63
C ALA A 129 -13.40 -7.87 30.14
N MET A 130 -13.77 -8.87 30.95
CA MET A 130 -13.57 -8.85 32.40
C MET A 130 -12.08 -8.78 32.81
N LYS A 131 -11.17 -9.16 31.92
CA LYS A 131 -9.72 -9.11 32.13
C LYS A 131 -9.08 -7.84 31.55
N GLY A 132 -9.88 -6.86 31.12
CA GLY A 132 -9.41 -5.62 30.50
C GLY A 132 -8.71 -5.81 29.15
N LYS A 133 -8.90 -6.97 28.50
CA LYS A 133 -8.33 -7.27 27.17
C LYS A 133 -9.33 -6.90 26.07
N PRO A 134 -8.87 -6.75 24.81
CA PRO A 134 -9.78 -6.62 23.67
C PRO A 134 -10.81 -7.74 23.69
N SER A 135 -12.07 -7.37 23.79
CA SER A 135 -13.18 -8.30 23.96
C SER A 135 -13.77 -8.76 22.65
N PHE A 136 -13.63 -7.98 21.58
CA PHE A 136 -14.08 -8.42 20.26
C PHE A 136 -13.07 -9.38 19.63
N GLU A 137 -13.58 -10.53 19.21
CA GLU A 137 -12.85 -11.52 18.44
C GLU A 137 -13.50 -11.67 17.07
N ARG A 138 -12.70 -12.06 16.09
CA ARG A 138 -13.11 -12.11 14.69
C ARG A 138 -12.61 -13.38 14.02
N LEU A 139 -13.48 -13.98 13.22
CA LEU A 139 -13.20 -15.10 12.34
C LEU A 139 -13.49 -14.64 10.91
N LEU A 140 -12.45 -14.65 10.10
CA LEU A 140 -12.54 -14.37 8.67
C LEU A 140 -12.49 -15.68 7.92
N GLY A 141 -13.22 -15.76 6.80
CA GLY A 141 -13.24 -16.95 5.97
C GLY A 141 -13.06 -16.61 4.51
N TRP A 142 -12.07 -17.24 3.88
CA TRP A 142 -11.87 -17.20 2.43
C TRP A 142 -12.07 -18.59 1.84
N ALA A 143 -12.64 -18.65 0.65
CA ALA A 143 -12.74 -19.88 -0.14
C ALA A 143 -12.73 -19.54 -1.62
N HIS A 144 -12.06 -20.36 -2.41
CA HIS A 144 -12.24 -20.29 -3.85
C HIS A 144 -13.64 -20.80 -4.20
N PRO A 145 -14.46 -20.04 -4.94
CA PRO A 145 -15.85 -20.40 -5.22
C PRO A 145 -16.01 -21.79 -5.86
N GLU A 146 -15.08 -22.15 -6.75
CA GLU A 146 -15.10 -23.47 -7.42
C GLU A 146 -14.77 -24.61 -6.45
N LEU A 147 -13.84 -24.41 -5.52
CA LEU A 147 -13.46 -25.44 -4.55
C LEU A 147 -14.60 -25.71 -3.57
N ARG A 148 -15.38 -24.68 -3.22
CA ARG A 148 -16.59 -24.86 -2.39
C ARG A 148 -17.60 -25.83 -3.02
N ASN A 149 -17.66 -25.95 -4.34
CA ASN A 149 -18.57 -26.89 -5.01
C ASN A 149 -18.23 -28.35 -4.71
N LEU A 150 -16.99 -28.65 -4.31
CA LEU A 150 -16.58 -29.99 -3.90
C LEU A 150 -17.32 -30.48 -2.65
N LEU A 151 -17.78 -29.55 -1.80
CA LEU A 151 -18.62 -29.88 -0.62
C LEU A 151 -20.01 -30.43 -1.00
N ARG A 152 -20.38 -30.40 -2.28
CA ARG A 152 -21.66 -30.97 -2.75
C ARG A 152 -21.57 -32.46 -3.04
N TYR A 153 -20.40 -33.06 -2.99
CA TYR A 153 -20.27 -34.51 -3.11
C TYR A 153 -20.87 -35.22 -1.89
N ASP A 154 -21.35 -36.44 -2.08
CA ASP A 154 -21.83 -37.25 -0.99
C ASP A 154 -20.65 -37.82 -0.18
N SER A 155 -20.86 -37.95 1.13
CA SER A 155 -19.89 -38.60 2.04
C SER A 155 -18.48 -37.99 2.02
N VAL A 156 -18.39 -36.65 2.03
CA VAL A 156 -17.11 -35.94 2.07
C VAL A 156 -16.41 -36.11 3.42
N HIS A 157 -15.13 -36.47 3.39
CA HIS A 157 -14.27 -36.45 4.57
C HIS A 157 -13.59 -35.08 4.72
N LEU A 158 -13.93 -34.37 5.78
CA LEU A 158 -13.39 -33.04 6.09
C LEU A 158 -12.38 -33.09 7.23
N PHE A 159 -11.36 -32.27 7.11
CA PHE A 159 -10.26 -32.16 8.07
C PHE A 159 -9.96 -30.70 8.36
N VAL A 160 -9.71 -30.37 9.62
CA VAL A 160 -9.30 -29.04 10.04
C VAL A 160 -7.82 -29.09 10.41
N ASP A 161 -7.01 -28.27 9.75
CA ASP A 161 -5.60 -28.11 10.07
C ASP A 161 -5.33 -26.67 10.53
N GLY A 162 -4.96 -26.56 11.81
CA GLY A 162 -4.57 -25.31 12.46
C GLY A 162 -3.09 -25.25 12.82
N THR A 163 -2.26 -26.10 12.24
CA THR A 163 -0.81 -26.20 12.57
C THR A 163 0.05 -25.11 11.94
N PHE A 164 -0.55 -24.29 11.07
CA PHE A 164 0.12 -23.16 10.43
C PHE A 164 0.52 -22.10 11.45
N ARG A 165 1.83 -21.97 11.66
CA ARG A 165 2.41 -20.92 12.53
C ARG A 165 2.54 -19.57 11.82
N SER A 166 2.10 -19.46 10.56
CA SER A 166 2.31 -18.31 9.68
C SER A 166 1.09 -17.37 9.62
N ALA A 167 0.44 -17.10 10.76
CA ALA A 167 -0.57 -16.06 10.80
C ALA A 167 0.09 -14.70 10.51
N SER A 168 -0.50 -13.92 9.59
CA SER A 168 0.00 -12.58 9.28
C SER A 168 -0.17 -11.64 10.48
N THR A 169 0.64 -10.58 10.52
CA THR A 169 0.59 -9.60 11.62
C THR A 169 -0.82 -9.06 11.80
N GLY A 170 -1.38 -9.24 13.01
CA GLY A 170 -2.75 -8.86 13.34
C GLY A 170 -3.71 -10.04 13.51
N PHE A 171 -3.33 -11.25 13.08
CA PHE A 171 -4.11 -12.47 13.26
C PHE A 171 -3.49 -13.38 14.32
N TYR A 172 -4.33 -14.08 15.09
CA TYR A 172 -3.89 -14.95 16.19
C TYR A 172 -3.49 -16.35 15.71
N GLN A 173 -4.24 -16.90 14.76
CA GLN A 173 -4.06 -18.25 14.24
C GLN A 173 -4.55 -18.28 12.79
N PHE A 174 -3.93 -19.15 11.99
CA PHE A 174 -4.41 -19.51 10.66
C PHE A 174 -4.84 -20.97 10.67
N THR A 175 -6.03 -21.24 10.15
CA THR A 175 -6.63 -22.58 10.07
C THR A 175 -7.16 -22.82 8.66
N THR A 176 -7.08 -24.05 8.16
CA THR A 176 -7.69 -24.42 6.88
C THR A 176 -8.66 -25.58 7.07
N LEU A 177 -9.77 -25.54 6.35
CA LEU A 177 -10.64 -26.69 6.16
C LEU A 177 -10.26 -27.37 4.84
N MET A 178 -9.86 -28.63 4.93
CA MET A 178 -9.50 -29.46 3.80
C MET A 178 -10.53 -30.57 3.60
N MET A 179 -10.68 -31.00 2.36
CA MET A 179 -11.44 -32.18 1.98
C MET A 179 -10.48 -33.22 1.41
N TYR A 180 -10.67 -34.49 1.77
CA TYR A 180 -10.05 -35.57 1.00
C TYR A 180 -10.82 -35.76 -0.32
N ASP A 181 -10.16 -35.51 -1.45
CA ASP A 181 -10.71 -35.80 -2.77
C ASP A 181 -10.35 -37.23 -3.20
N PRO A 182 -11.33 -38.15 -3.31
CA PRO A 182 -11.07 -39.53 -3.70
C PRO A 182 -10.53 -39.66 -5.13
N LEU A 183 -10.82 -38.70 -6.02
CA LEU A 183 -10.40 -38.74 -7.42
C LEU A 183 -8.89 -38.48 -7.54
N THR A 184 -8.42 -37.42 -6.89
CA THR A 184 -6.98 -37.07 -6.89
C THR A 184 -6.19 -37.76 -5.80
N LYS A 185 -6.86 -38.34 -4.79
CA LYS A 185 -6.27 -38.92 -3.56
C LYS A 185 -5.46 -37.90 -2.75
N LEU A 186 -5.85 -36.62 -2.83
CA LEU A 186 -5.18 -35.51 -2.16
C LEU A 186 -6.13 -34.78 -1.23
N PHE A 187 -5.56 -34.10 -0.23
CA PHE A 187 -6.28 -33.13 0.57
C PHE A 187 -6.33 -31.79 -0.16
N VAL A 188 -7.54 -31.36 -0.50
CA VAL A 188 -7.81 -30.10 -1.18
C VAL A 188 -8.24 -29.06 -0.14
N PRO A 189 -7.51 -27.94 0.02
CA PRO A 189 -7.93 -26.87 0.91
C PRO A 189 -9.13 -26.14 0.31
N LEU A 190 -10.22 -26.12 1.06
CA LEU A 190 -11.50 -25.54 0.64
C LEU A 190 -11.68 -24.14 1.21
N PHE A 191 -11.37 -23.99 2.50
CA PHE A 191 -11.47 -22.72 3.21
C PHE A 191 -10.18 -22.41 3.96
N PHE A 192 -9.94 -21.13 4.12
CA PHE A 192 -8.86 -20.55 4.90
C PHE A 192 -9.47 -19.60 5.92
N TYR A 193 -8.99 -19.64 7.17
CA TYR A 193 -9.49 -18.88 8.30
C TYR A 193 -8.34 -18.28 9.12
#